data_AF-A0A957MZ95-F1
#
_entry.id   AF-A0A957MZ95-F1
#
_cell.length_a   1.000
_cell.length_b   1.000
_cell.length_c   1.000
_cell.angle_alpha   90.00
_cell.angle_beta   90.00
_cell.angle_gamma   90.00
#
_symmetry.space_group_name_H-M   'P 1'
#
loop_
_entity.id
_entity.type
_entity.pdbx_description
1 polymer ?
#
loop_
_entity_poly.entity_id
_entity_poly.type
_entity_poly.pdbx_seq_one_letter_code
_entity_poly.pdbx_strand_id
1 'polypeptide(L)'
;VPDLNLAYFAWPVDRPGWYLNWSTNLRIEPIFLGLGRRSVMEAPPDRFGMEFTPMVRMKNGRLFPDTHTLRDLARRYPGLTWLIGNEPDVRWQDNTPPEIYAVAYQRAYSAIKEGDPTAQVAIGGVSQITPLRLEYLTRVWDFYRSLYGTAIPVDVWTMHAFVLREERTGWGVNMPPGFYIEQRGELWEVDDHDSLALVEEQIRAMRRWMASRGLQEKPLWITEYGILMPEEYGFPPERVSRFLVGSFDLFQSLRDETIGMPEDGHRLVQRWNWYSARDSRYPTGNLFDNWGESTPVGDTYWEYLRATP
;
A
#
# COMPACT_ATOMS: atom_id res chain seq x y z
N VAL A 1 -12.51 6.95 -6.28
CA VAL A 1 -11.45 6.27 -7.05
C VAL A 1 -10.44 7.35 -7.36
N PRO A 2 -9.20 7.22 -6.90
CA PRO A 2 -8.19 8.24 -7.18
C PRO A 2 -8.00 8.39 -8.68
N ASP A 3 -7.81 9.62 -9.14
CA ASP A 3 -7.70 9.93 -10.55
C ASP A 3 -6.50 9.19 -11.16
N LEU A 4 -6.77 8.39 -12.21
CA LEU A 4 -5.75 7.54 -12.85
C LEU A 4 -4.76 8.34 -13.70
N ASN A 5 -5.12 9.58 -14.07
CA ASN A 5 -4.30 10.42 -14.93
C ASN A 5 -3.48 11.40 -14.09
N LEU A 6 -2.20 11.07 -13.88
CA LEU A 6 -1.26 11.96 -13.18
C LEU A 6 -1.18 13.37 -13.79
N ALA A 7 -1.42 13.53 -15.09
CA ALA A 7 -1.36 14.84 -15.75
C ALA A 7 -2.55 15.75 -15.43
N TYR A 8 -3.55 15.26 -14.70
CA TYR A 8 -4.66 16.06 -14.21
C TYR A 8 -4.24 17.05 -13.11
N PHE A 9 -3.24 16.70 -12.30
CA PHE A 9 -2.79 17.50 -11.17
C PHE A 9 -1.66 18.45 -11.55
N ALA A 10 -1.69 19.66 -10.98
CA ALA A 10 -0.64 20.67 -11.13
C ALA A 10 0.60 20.31 -10.28
N TRP A 11 1.26 19.19 -10.60
CA TRP A 11 2.44 18.73 -9.88
C TRP A 11 3.57 19.78 -9.91
N PRO A 12 4.09 20.21 -8.75
CA PRO A 12 5.30 21.04 -8.71
C PRO A 12 6.53 20.24 -9.15
N VAL A 13 7.66 20.94 -9.29
CA VAL A 13 8.96 20.29 -9.55
C VAL A 13 9.37 19.41 -8.37
N ASP A 14 9.12 19.88 -7.15
CA ASP A 14 9.36 19.17 -5.89
C ASP A 14 8.21 18.19 -5.63
N ARG A 15 8.34 16.97 -6.14
CA ARG A 15 7.29 15.94 -6.12
C ARG A 15 7.83 14.59 -5.65
N PRO A 16 6.95 13.64 -5.28
CA PRO A 16 7.36 12.35 -4.73
C PRO A 16 8.23 11.56 -5.72
N GLY A 17 9.14 10.73 -5.20
CA GLY A 17 9.98 9.88 -6.06
C GLY A 17 9.24 8.68 -6.68
N TRP A 18 8.09 8.31 -6.14
CA TRP A 18 7.32 7.15 -6.59
C TRP A 18 5.84 7.33 -6.26
N TYR A 19 4.99 6.53 -6.91
CA TYR A 19 3.56 6.52 -6.65
C TYR A 19 2.92 5.17 -7.05
N LEU A 20 1.71 4.95 -6.56
CA LEU A 20 0.81 3.88 -7.00
C LEU A 20 -0.59 4.46 -7.25
N ASN A 21 -1.42 3.73 -7.98
CA ASN A 21 -2.82 4.12 -8.22
C ASN A 21 -3.79 2.94 -8.12
N TRP A 22 -3.44 1.94 -7.29
CA TRP A 22 -4.23 0.74 -7.01
C TRP A 22 -4.63 -0.07 -8.25
N SER A 23 -3.82 0.02 -9.32
CA SER A 23 -4.04 -0.71 -10.56
C SER A 23 -2.73 -1.09 -11.23
N THR A 24 -2.82 -1.92 -12.27
CA THR A 24 -1.70 -2.20 -13.17
C THR A 24 -1.63 -1.23 -14.34
N ASN A 25 -2.49 -0.21 -14.39
CA ASN A 25 -2.71 0.65 -15.57
C ASN A 25 -2.92 -0.15 -16.86
N LEU A 26 -3.55 -1.33 -16.77
CA LEU A 26 -3.79 -2.17 -17.94
C LEU A 26 -4.66 -1.44 -18.97
N ARG A 27 -4.13 -1.32 -20.18
CA ARG A 27 -4.85 -0.93 -21.39
C ARG A 27 -4.73 -2.04 -22.42
N ILE A 28 -5.83 -2.32 -23.13
CA ILE A 28 -5.84 -3.30 -24.21
C ILE A 28 -5.86 -2.56 -25.54
N GLU A 29 -4.82 -2.75 -26.34
CA GLU A 29 -4.70 -2.15 -27.66
C GLU A 29 -5.04 -3.16 -28.78
N PRO A 30 -5.76 -2.75 -29.82
CA PRO A 30 -5.88 -3.56 -31.02
C PRO A 30 -4.53 -3.62 -31.76
N ILE A 31 -4.20 -4.78 -32.32
CA ILE A 31 -3.06 -4.98 -33.22
C ILE A 31 -3.54 -5.59 -34.53
N PHE A 32 -2.73 -5.48 -35.59
CA PHE A 32 -3.02 -6.00 -36.93
C PHE A 32 -4.42 -5.60 -37.44
N LEU A 33 -4.69 -4.29 -37.52
CA LEU A 33 -6.00 -3.76 -37.96
C LEU A 33 -7.20 -4.27 -37.13
N GLY A 34 -6.96 -4.66 -35.87
CA GLY A 34 -8.01 -5.16 -34.96
C GLY A 34 -8.16 -6.67 -34.91
N LEU A 35 -7.33 -7.42 -35.64
CA LEU A 35 -7.35 -8.90 -35.63
C LEU A 35 -6.68 -9.52 -34.41
N GLY A 36 -6.02 -8.71 -33.57
CA GLY A 36 -5.46 -9.16 -32.29
C GLY A 36 -5.59 -8.10 -31.21
N ARG A 37 -5.31 -8.51 -29.97
CA ARG A 37 -5.29 -7.63 -28.79
C ARG A 37 -3.94 -7.75 -28.10
N ARG A 38 -3.46 -6.64 -27.56
CA ARG A 38 -2.20 -6.57 -26.83
C ARG A 38 -2.41 -5.86 -25.50
N SER A 39 -1.99 -6.49 -24.42
CA SER A 39 -1.98 -5.90 -23.09
C SER A 39 -0.76 -4.98 -22.96
N VAL A 40 -0.99 -3.73 -22.56
CA VAL A 40 0.04 -2.74 -22.26
C VAL A 40 -0.28 -2.03 -20.95
N MET A 41 0.72 -1.39 -20.39
CA MET A 41 0.59 -0.51 -19.23
C MET A 41 0.54 0.94 -19.74
N GLU A 42 -0.46 1.69 -19.31
CA GLU A 42 -0.47 3.15 -19.43
C GLU A 42 0.45 3.73 -18.35
N ALA A 43 1.76 3.69 -18.62
CA ALA A 43 2.75 4.33 -17.77
C ALA A 43 2.62 5.86 -17.93
N PRO A 44 2.79 6.63 -16.84
CA PRO A 44 2.75 8.07 -16.92
C PRO A 44 3.95 8.58 -17.74
N PRO A 45 3.86 9.80 -18.31
CA PRO A 45 4.98 10.35 -19.06
C PRO A 45 6.22 10.53 -18.17
N ASP A 46 7.39 10.15 -18.68
CA ASP A 46 8.70 10.27 -18.00
C ASP A 46 8.99 11.66 -17.47
N ARG A 47 8.34 12.70 -18.02
CA ARG A 47 8.43 14.10 -17.55
C ARG A 47 8.09 14.27 -16.07
N PHE A 48 7.39 13.32 -15.46
CA PHE A 48 7.08 13.34 -14.03
C PHE A 48 8.20 12.76 -13.15
N GLY A 49 9.13 11.96 -13.68
CA GLY A 49 10.24 11.42 -12.90
C GLY A 49 9.84 10.64 -11.64
N MET A 50 8.58 10.17 -11.56
CA MET A 50 8.06 9.37 -10.47
C MET A 50 8.01 7.90 -10.89
N GLU A 51 8.58 7.02 -10.07
CA GLU A 51 8.52 5.58 -10.28
C GLU A 51 7.07 5.09 -10.09
N PHE A 52 6.49 4.46 -11.13
CA PHE A 52 5.17 3.82 -11.01
C PHE A 52 5.32 2.40 -10.47
N THR A 53 4.58 2.09 -9.41
CA THR A 53 4.53 0.73 -8.85
C THR A 53 3.16 0.08 -9.10
N PRO A 54 3.05 -0.85 -10.07
CA PRO A 54 1.78 -1.49 -10.40
C PRO A 54 1.25 -2.37 -9.26
N MET A 55 -0.07 -2.33 -9.09
CA MET A 55 -0.77 -3.14 -8.10
C MET A 55 -1.72 -4.13 -8.78
N VAL A 56 -1.53 -5.41 -8.47
CA VAL A 56 -2.43 -6.51 -8.86
C VAL A 56 -3.54 -6.59 -7.83
N ARG A 57 -4.74 -6.21 -8.22
CA ARG A 57 -5.93 -6.29 -7.35
C ARG A 57 -6.47 -7.71 -7.33
N MET A 58 -7.21 -8.04 -6.29
CA MET A 58 -8.00 -9.27 -6.28
C MET A 58 -9.33 -9.10 -5.56
N LYS A 59 -10.27 -9.99 -5.85
CA LYS A 59 -11.49 -10.10 -5.05
C LYS A 59 -11.81 -11.55 -4.78
N ASN A 60 -11.82 -11.94 -3.51
CA ASN A 60 -11.99 -13.33 -3.08
C ASN A 60 -11.06 -14.29 -3.85
N GLY A 61 -9.78 -13.93 -3.98
CA GLY A 61 -8.76 -14.70 -4.69
C GLY A 61 -8.78 -14.66 -6.22
N ARG A 62 -9.74 -13.95 -6.84
CA ARG A 62 -9.74 -13.72 -8.28
C ARG A 62 -8.87 -12.51 -8.62
N LEU A 63 -7.78 -12.74 -9.33
CA LEU A 63 -6.82 -11.72 -9.75
C LEU A 63 -7.36 -10.82 -10.84
N PHE A 64 -7.00 -9.54 -10.76
CA PHE A 64 -7.22 -8.53 -11.78
C PHE A 64 -5.94 -7.71 -12.00
N PRO A 65 -5.31 -7.83 -13.18
CA PRO A 65 -5.69 -8.68 -14.31
C PRO A 65 -5.37 -10.18 -14.08
N ASP A 66 -5.79 -11.04 -15.01
CA ASP A 66 -5.50 -12.48 -14.93
C ASP A 66 -4.01 -12.82 -15.12
N THR A 67 -3.63 -14.06 -14.82
CA THR A 67 -2.22 -14.52 -14.85
C THR A 67 -1.58 -14.45 -16.23
N HIS A 68 -2.35 -14.66 -17.31
CA HIS A 68 -1.80 -14.54 -18.66
C HIS A 68 -1.41 -13.08 -18.93
N THR A 69 -2.32 -12.16 -18.63
CA THR A 69 -2.11 -10.73 -18.78
C THR A 69 -0.97 -10.23 -17.89
N LEU A 70 -0.89 -10.69 -16.64
CA LEU A 70 0.22 -10.34 -15.74
C LEU A 70 1.58 -10.77 -16.31
N ARG A 71 1.67 -11.98 -16.85
CA ARG A 71 2.91 -12.48 -17.48
C ARG A 71 3.30 -11.63 -18.68
N ASP A 72 2.34 -11.29 -19.54
CA ASP A 72 2.58 -10.44 -20.72
C ASP A 72 3.03 -9.04 -20.34
N LEU A 73 2.42 -8.45 -19.31
CA LEU A 73 2.82 -7.14 -18.81
C LEU A 73 4.22 -7.19 -18.19
N ALA A 74 4.51 -8.15 -17.31
CA ALA A 74 5.83 -8.30 -16.69
C ALA A 74 6.93 -8.48 -17.75
N ARG A 75 6.69 -9.31 -18.76
CA ARG A 75 7.63 -9.49 -19.90
C ARG A 75 7.90 -8.21 -20.66
N ARG A 76 6.90 -7.35 -20.79
CA ARG A 76 6.98 -6.09 -21.56
C ARG A 76 7.62 -4.96 -20.77
N TYR A 77 7.47 -4.96 -19.46
CA TYR A 77 7.97 -3.93 -18.55
C TYR A 77 8.86 -4.57 -17.47
N PRO A 78 10.08 -5.00 -17.83
CA PRO A 78 10.95 -5.71 -16.91
C PRO A 78 11.52 -4.79 -15.81
N GLY A 79 11.89 -5.37 -14.68
CA GLY A 79 12.53 -4.70 -13.55
C GLY A 79 11.58 -3.93 -12.63
N LEU A 80 10.27 -4.00 -12.85
CA LEU A 80 9.29 -3.33 -12.00
C LEU A 80 9.11 -4.04 -10.66
N THR A 81 8.71 -3.26 -9.64
CA THR A 81 8.18 -3.77 -8.38
C THR A 81 6.66 -3.91 -8.49
N TRP A 82 6.10 -5.07 -8.15
CA TRP A 82 4.66 -5.34 -8.24
C TRP A 82 4.06 -5.55 -6.85
N LEU A 83 3.02 -4.80 -6.49
CA LEU A 83 2.24 -5.05 -5.27
C LEU A 83 1.15 -6.05 -5.58
N ILE A 84 1.05 -7.14 -4.82
CA ILE A 84 0.00 -8.13 -4.99
C ILE A 84 -1.05 -7.97 -3.89
N GLY A 85 -2.10 -7.21 -4.18
CA GLY A 85 -3.26 -7.01 -3.31
C GLY A 85 -3.32 -5.62 -2.66
N ASN A 86 -4.54 -5.23 -2.30
CA ASN A 86 -4.84 -4.03 -1.50
C ASN A 86 -5.82 -4.36 -0.39
N GLU A 87 -5.37 -4.34 0.86
CA GLU A 87 -6.22 -4.61 2.02
C GLU A 87 -7.07 -5.88 1.82
N PRO A 88 -6.46 -7.05 1.55
CA PRO A 88 -7.22 -8.30 1.42
C PRO A 88 -7.99 -8.63 2.72
N ASP A 89 -7.49 -8.12 3.84
CA ASP A 89 -8.08 -8.10 5.17
C ASP A 89 -9.32 -7.17 5.30
N VAL A 90 -9.73 -6.39 4.29
CA VAL A 90 -10.87 -5.47 4.39
C VAL A 90 -12.02 -5.86 3.45
N ARG A 91 -13.22 -5.98 4.02
CA ARG A 91 -14.41 -6.53 3.33
C ARG A 91 -14.91 -5.68 2.14
N TRP A 92 -14.59 -4.39 2.09
CA TRP A 92 -14.94 -3.48 1.00
C TRP A 92 -13.76 -3.18 0.05
N GLN A 93 -12.63 -3.85 0.24
CA GLN A 93 -11.44 -3.76 -0.60
C GLN A 93 -11.26 -5.08 -1.36
N ASP A 94 -10.08 -5.70 -1.27
CA ASP A 94 -9.83 -6.97 -1.94
C ASP A 94 -10.55 -8.16 -1.26
N ASN A 95 -11.02 -7.99 -0.01
CA ASN A 95 -11.96 -8.89 0.67
C ASN A 95 -11.67 -10.38 0.43
N THR A 96 -10.52 -10.84 0.92
CA THR A 96 -10.01 -12.19 0.66
C THR A 96 -9.53 -12.81 1.97
N PRO A 97 -10.03 -14.00 2.38
CA PRO A 97 -9.51 -14.72 3.54
C PRO A 97 -8.02 -15.07 3.41
N PRO A 98 -7.26 -15.21 4.51
CA PRO A 98 -5.81 -15.43 4.48
C PRO A 98 -5.36 -16.56 3.55
N GLU A 99 -6.01 -17.71 3.63
CA GLU A 99 -5.63 -18.92 2.89
C GLU A 99 -5.90 -18.75 1.39
N ILE A 100 -6.98 -18.05 1.04
CA ILE A 100 -7.32 -17.73 -0.35
C ILE A 100 -6.36 -16.69 -0.93
N TYR A 101 -5.96 -15.71 -0.10
CA TYR A 101 -4.99 -14.70 -0.48
C TYR A 101 -3.62 -15.35 -0.77
N ALA A 102 -3.16 -16.29 0.05
CA ALA A 102 -1.91 -17.03 -0.19
C ALA A 102 -1.88 -17.74 -1.56
N VAL A 103 -3.01 -18.35 -1.98
CA VAL A 103 -3.13 -19.02 -3.29
C VAL A 103 -3.15 -18.00 -4.43
N ALA A 104 -3.92 -16.91 -4.29
CA ALA A 104 -3.92 -15.82 -5.27
C ALA A 104 -2.54 -15.18 -5.43
N TYR A 105 -1.86 -14.95 -4.30
CA TYR A 105 -0.49 -14.44 -4.27
C TYR A 105 0.44 -15.33 -5.08
N GLN A 106 0.43 -16.65 -4.84
CA GLN A 106 1.29 -17.58 -5.57
C GLN A 106 1.04 -17.54 -7.09
N ARG A 107 -0.21 -17.45 -7.50
CA ARG A 107 -0.59 -17.38 -8.93
C ARG A 107 -0.09 -16.10 -9.59
N ALA A 108 -0.24 -14.96 -8.92
CA ALA A 108 0.26 -13.68 -9.41
C ALA A 108 1.79 -13.64 -9.42
N TYR A 109 2.44 -14.04 -8.31
CA TYR A 109 3.89 -14.15 -8.19
C TYR A 109 4.49 -14.99 -9.31
N SER A 110 3.96 -16.20 -9.54
CA SER A 110 4.47 -17.11 -10.57
C SER A 110 4.32 -16.52 -11.98
N ALA A 111 3.17 -15.90 -12.26
CA ALA A 111 2.92 -15.26 -13.56
C ALA A 111 3.89 -14.10 -13.82
N ILE A 112 4.12 -13.26 -12.82
CA ILE A 112 5.04 -12.12 -12.90
C ILE A 112 6.47 -12.63 -13.12
N LYS A 113 6.97 -13.54 -12.27
CA LYS A 113 8.34 -14.08 -12.38
C LYS A 113 8.58 -14.87 -13.67
N GLU A 114 7.56 -15.51 -14.24
CA GLU A 114 7.65 -16.18 -15.55
C GLU A 114 7.72 -15.17 -16.71
N GLY A 115 7.07 -14.01 -16.56
CA GLY A 115 7.17 -12.91 -17.52
C GLY A 115 8.52 -12.19 -17.44
N ASP A 116 8.95 -11.91 -16.21
CA ASP A 116 10.19 -11.22 -15.88
C ASP A 116 10.79 -11.75 -14.55
N PRO A 117 11.88 -12.54 -14.61
CA PRO A 117 12.57 -13.02 -13.41
C PRO A 117 13.21 -11.92 -12.56
N THR A 118 13.42 -10.72 -13.11
CA THR A 118 14.06 -9.57 -12.43
C THR A 118 13.09 -8.71 -11.63
N ALA A 119 11.78 -8.85 -11.89
CA ALA A 119 10.74 -8.10 -11.18
C ALA A 119 10.83 -8.33 -9.66
N GLN A 120 10.68 -7.28 -8.87
CA GLN A 120 10.48 -7.44 -7.42
C GLN A 120 8.99 -7.64 -7.12
N VAL A 121 8.68 -8.45 -6.11
CA VAL A 121 7.30 -8.70 -5.70
C VAL A 121 7.07 -8.28 -4.25
N ALA A 122 6.15 -7.35 -4.08
CA ALA A 122 5.66 -6.88 -2.80
C ALA A 122 4.36 -7.59 -2.40
N ILE A 123 4.21 -7.89 -1.12
CA ILE A 123 2.93 -8.35 -0.57
C ILE A 123 1.92 -7.19 -0.55
N GLY A 124 0.62 -7.47 -0.65
CA GLY A 124 -0.43 -6.49 -0.42
C GLY A 124 -0.50 -6.07 1.04
N GLY A 125 -0.60 -4.75 1.27
CA GLY A 125 -0.68 -4.18 2.60
C GLY A 125 -1.98 -4.56 3.28
N VAL A 126 -1.90 -4.92 4.56
CA VAL A 126 -3.07 -4.94 5.44
C VAL A 126 -3.36 -3.52 5.93
N SER A 127 -4.62 -3.23 6.16
CA SER A 127 -5.16 -1.88 6.46
C SER A 127 -4.56 -1.17 7.68
N GLN A 128 -4.14 -1.95 8.67
CA GLN A 128 -3.49 -1.51 9.90
C GLN A 128 -2.77 -2.71 10.53
N ILE A 129 -1.88 -2.46 11.50
CA ILE A 129 -1.10 -3.49 12.18
C ILE A 129 -1.56 -3.63 13.62
N THR A 130 -2.70 -4.29 13.79
CA THR A 130 -3.22 -4.73 15.10
C THR A 130 -2.89 -6.21 15.34
N PRO A 131 -3.08 -6.74 16.57
CA PRO A 131 -2.97 -8.17 16.82
C PRO A 131 -3.82 -9.02 15.85
N LEU A 132 -5.02 -8.57 15.48
CA LEU A 132 -5.91 -9.31 14.58
C LEU A 132 -5.39 -9.33 13.13
N ARG A 133 -4.82 -8.22 12.66
CA ARG A 133 -4.22 -8.14 11.31
C ARG A 133 -2.87 -8.86 11.22
N LEU A 134 -2.10 -8.89 12.30
CA LEU A 134 -0.92 -9.75 12.40
C LEU A 134 -1.28 -11.24 12.43
N GLU A 135 -2.41 -11.62 13.04
CA GLU A 135 -2.93 -12.99 12.94
C GLU A 135 -3.37 -13.32 11.51
N TYR A 136 -3.98 -12.37 10.79
CA TYR A 136 -4.27 -12.53 9.36
C TYR A 136 -3.00 -12.85 8.57
N LEU A 137 -1.93 -12.05 8.72
CA LEU A 137 -0.64 -12.29 8.05
C LEU A 137 0.02 -13.60 8.50
N THR A 138 -0.12 -13.97 9.77
CA THR A 138 0.38 -15.25 10.30
C THR A 138 -0.30 -16.43 9.62
N ARG A 139 -1.63 -16.38 9.45
CA ARG A 139 -2.38 -17.40 8.71
C ARG A 139 -1.98 -17.48 7.24
N VAL A 140 -1.75 -16.34 6.57
CA VAL A 140 -1.20 -16.32 5.20
C VAL A 140 0.14 -17.06 5.15
N TRP A 141 1.04 -16.70 6.05
CA TRP A 141 2.40 -17.27 6.13
C TRP A 141 2.39 -18.78 6.39
N ASP A 142 1.66 -19.23 7.41
CA ASP A 142 1.62 -20.63 7.82
C ASP A 142 0.92 -21.50 6.78
N PHE A 143 -0.20 -21.02 6.21
CA PHE A 143 -0.89 -21.73 5.15
C PHE A 143 -0.03 -21.85 3.89
N TYR A 144 0.64 -20.78 3.48
CA TYR A 144 1.54 -20.81 2.32
C TYR A 144 2.65 -21.85 2.54
N ARG A 145 3.28 -21.85 3.73
CA ARG A 145 4.31 -22.84 4.09
C ARG A 145 3.81 -24.27 4.06
N SER A 146 2.63 -24.51 4.63
CA SER A 146 1.99 -25.83 4.63
C SER A 146 1.67 -26.31 3.22
N LEU A 147 1.14 -25.43 2.37
CA LEU A 147 0.68 -25.78 1.03
C LEU A 147 1.82 -25.92 0.01
N TYR A 148 2.83 -25.05 0.06
CA TYR A 148 3.90 -24.98 -0.95
C TYR A 148 5.28 -25.44 -0.44
N GLY A 149 5.40 -25.81 0.83
CA GLY A 149 6.65 -26.32 1.42
C GLY A 149 7.76 -25.27 1.61
N THR A 150 7.47 -23.99 1.36
CA THR A 150 8.43 -22.88 1.44
C THR A 150 7.80 -21.65 2.09
N ALA A 151 8.60 -20.74 2.62
CA ALA A 151 8.07 -19.43 3.02
C ALA A 151 7.51 -18.68 1.80
N ILE A 152 6.48 -17.86 2.02
CA ILE A 152 5.95 -16.99 0.96
C ILE A 152 7.07 -16.10 0.41
N PRO A 153 7.36 -16.14 -0.91
CA PRO A 153 8.48 -15.42 -1.49
C PRO A 153 8.11 -13.95 -1.64
N VAL A 154 8.62 -13.10 -0.75
CA VAL A 154 8.35 -11.66 -0.74
C VAL A 154 9.68 -10.89 -0.82
N ASP A 155 9.80 -10.00 -1.80
CA ASP A 155 10.96 -9.12 -1.97
C ASP A 155 10.80 -7.86 -1.11
N VAL A 156 9.58 -7.35 -0.98
CA VAL A 156 9.24 -6.13 -0.22
C VAL A 156 8.00 -6.38 0.64
N TRP A 157 8.12 -6.16 1.95
CA TRP A 157 6.95 -6.20 2.83
C TRP A 157 6.25 -4.84 2.81
N THR A 158 4.93 -4.85 2.88
CA THR A 158 4.14 -3.62 2.88
C THR A 158 3.12 -3.62 4.01
N MET A 159 2.69 -2.44 4.39
CA MET A 159 1.61 -2.21 5.34
C MET A 159 0.87 -0.92 4.99
N HIS A 160 -0.38 -0.81 5.42
CA HIS A 160 -1.01 0.47 5.62
C HIS A 160 -0.89 0.86 7.09
N ALA A 161 -0.89 2.16 7.36
CA ALA A 161 -0.69 2.69 8.71
C ALA A 161 -1.87 3.57 9.16
N PHE A 162 -3.10 3.17 8.82
CA PHE A 162 -4.28 3.85 9.33
C PHE A 162 -4.49 3.51 10.81
N VAL A 163 -5.00 4.48 11.57
CA VAL A 163 -5.43 4.28 12.95
C VAL A 163 -6.96 4.29 12.96
N LEU A 164 -7.57 3.13 12.72
CA LEU A 164 -9.02 2.96 12.70
C LEU A 164 -9.51 1.94 13.73
N ARG A 165 -10.74 2.16 14.17
CA ARG A 165 -11.48 1.23 15.02
C ARG A 165 -11.68 -0.13 14.33
N GLU A 166 -11.43 -1.19 15.07
CA GLU A 166 -11.57 -2.58 14.60
C GLU A 166 -12.71 -3.26 15.36
N GLU A 167 -13.95 -3.14 14.87
CA GLU A 167 -15.13 -3.86 15.42
C GLU A 167 -16.19 -4.17 14.37
N ARG A 168 -17.02 -5.20 14.59
CA ARG A 168 -18.05 -5.61 13.62
C ARG A 168 -19.19 -4.60 13.49
N THR A 169 -19.65 -4.07 14.62
CA THR A 169 -20.83 -3.21 14.73
C THR A 169 -20.38 -1.80 15.08
N GLY A 170 -19.85 -1.08 14.10
CA GLY A 170 -19.30 0.26 14.30
C GLY A 170 -18.71 0.86 13.03
N TRP A 171 -18.00 1.97 13.20
CA TRP A 171 -17.19 2.58 12.15
C TRP A 171 -15.79 1.96 12.12
N GLY A 172 -14.97 2.39 11.18
CA GLY A 172 -13.58 1.94 11.05
C GLY A 172 -13.43 0.77 10.07
N VAL A 173 -12.53 -0.17 10.39
CA VAL A 173 -11.97 -1.13 9.43
C VAL A 173 -12.62 -2.52 9.44
N ASN A 174 -13.54 -2.75 10.38
CA ASN A 174 -14.26 -4.02 10.60
C ASN A 174 -13.33 -5.22 10.92
N MET A 175 -13.88 -6.44 10.92
CA MET A 175 -13.08 -7.68 11.10
C MET A 175 -12.55 -8.20 9.76
N PRO A 176 -11.35 -8.82 9.74
CA PRO A 176 -10.85 -9.41 8.52
C PRO A 176 -11.71 -10.56 7.99
N PRO A 177 -11.84 -10.72 6.66
CA PRO A 177 -12.39 -11.93 6.06
C PRO A 177 -11.67 -13.17 6.58
N GLY A 178 -12.42 -14.23 6.91
CA GLY A 178 -11.86 -15.44 7.52
C GLY A 178 -11.79 -15.41 9.05
N PHE A 179 -12.12 -14.29 9.70
CA PHE A 179 -12.29 -14.16 11.15
C PHE A 179 -13.78 -14.00 11.42
N TYR A 180 -14.42 -15.00 12.03
CA TYR A 180 -15.88 -15.08 12.18
C TYR A 180 -16.35 -15.03 13.63
N ILE A 181 -15.46 -15.33 14.59
CA ILE A 181 -15.79 -15.44 16.01
C ILE A 181 -15.52 -14.10 16.70
N GLU A 182 -14.40 -13.47 16.38
CA GLU A 182 -13.94 -12.20 16.91
C GLU A 182 -14.97 -11.11 16.63
N GLN A 183 -15.30 -10.31 17.64
CA GLN A 183 -16.27 -9.22 17.51
C GLN A 183 -15.59 -7.84 17.49
N ARG A 184 -14.37 -7.76 18.05
CA ARG A 184 -13.54 -6.55 18.16
C ARG A 184 -12.06 -6.90 18.20
N GLY A 185 -11.23 -5.97 17.73
CA GLY A 185 -9.78 -5.90 17.91
C GLY A 185 -9.43 -4.59 18.64
N GLU A 186 -8.55 -3.78 18.06
CA GLU A 186 -8.20 -2.46 18.63
C GLU A 186 -9.36 -1.46 18.49
N LEU A 187 -9.71 -0.81 19.60
CA LEU A 187 -10.84 0.13 19.68
C LEU A 187 -10.37 1.58 19.73
N TRP A 188 -9.56 1.99 18.75
CA TRP A 188 -9.15 3.39 18.60
C TRP A 188 -10.36 4.28 18.33
N GLU A 189 -10.33 5.48 18.89
CA GLU A 189 -11.37 6.49 18.73
C GLU A 189 -11.04 7.47 17.60
N VAL A 190 -11.99 8.30 17.22
CA VAL A 190 -11.82 9.26 16.11
C VAL A 190 -10.61 10.16 16.33
N ASP A 191 -10.40 10.64 17.56
CA ASP A 191 -9.27 11.50 17.90
C ASP A 191 -7.91 10.82 17.84
N ASP A 192 -7.85 9.49 17.82
CA ASP A 192 -6.60 8.73 17.71
C ASP A 192 -6.07 8.70 16.27
N HIS A 193 -6.87 9.11 15.29
CA HIS A 193 -6.61 8.87 13.87
C HIS A 193 -5.30 9.50 13.35
N ASP A 194 -4.81 10.56 13.99
CA ASP A 194 -3.53 11.22 13.71
C ASP A 194 -2.45 10.96 14.79
N SER A 195 -2.61 9.91 15.61
CA SER A 195 -1.65 9.57 16.66
C SER A 195 -0.37 8.98 16.07
N LEU A 196 0.70 9.77 16.06
CA LEU A 196 2.04 9.32 15.66
C LEU A 196 2.57 8.19 16.54
N ALA A 197 2.17 8.14 17.82
CA ALA A 197 2.55 7.07 18.74
C ALA A 197 1.95 5.72 18.31
N LEU A 198 0.68 5.71 17.89
CA LEU A 198 0.03 4.50 17.39
C LEU A 198 0.58 4.08 16.02
N VAL A 199 0.92 5.04 15.15
CA VAL A 199 1.62 4.75 13.89
C VAL A 199 2.99 4.10 14.16
N GLU A 200 3.78 4.62 15.09
CA GLU A 200 5.06 4.03 15.49
C GLU A 200 4.86 2.62 16.06
N GLU A 201 3.87 2.42 16.92
CA GLU A 201 3.57 1.11 17.51
C GLU A 201 3.28 0.07 16.42
N GLN A 202 2.44 0.42 15.44
CA GLN A 202 2.13 -0.41 14.29
C GLN A 202 3.38 -0.80 13.49
N ILE A 203 4.27 0.16 13.21
CA ILE A 203 5.53 -0.10 12.49
C ILE A 203 6.42 -1.06 13.27
N ARG A 204 6.59 -0.83 14.58
CA ARG A 204 7.37 -1.72 15.45
C ARG A 204 6.75 -3.10 15.59
N ALA A 205 5.42 -3.20 15.60
CA ALA A 205 4.71 -4.47 15.64
C ALA A 205 4.95 -5.27 14.35
N MET A 206 4.83 -4.63 13.18
CA MET A 206 5.12 -5.25 11.88
C MET A 206 6.59 -5.70 11.80
N ARG A 207 7.53 -4.85 12.23
CA ARG A 207 8.96 -5.18 12.25
C ARG A 207 9.31 -6.32 13.19
N ARG A 208 8.70 -6.39 14.38
CA ARG A 208 8.82 -7.55 15.28
C ARG A 208 8.25 -8.83 14.64
N TRP A 209 7.12 -8.73 13.94
CA TRP A 209 6.53 -9.84 13.21
C TRP A 209 7.45 -10.34 12.08
N MET A 210 8.08 -9.42 11.33
CA MET A 210 9.08 -9.72 10.30
C MET A 210 10.35 -10.34 10.90
N ALA A 211 10.93 -9.73 11.93
CA ALA A 211 12.16 -10.20 12.57
C ALA A 211 12.01 -11.60 13.16
N SER A 212 10.87 -11.90 13.81
CA SER A 212 10.59 -13.26 14.33
C SER A 212 10.49 -14.34 13.24
N ARG A 213 10.43 -13.95 11.96
CA ARG A 213 10.42 -14.84 10.78
C ARG A 213 11.70 -14.74 9.95
N GLY A 214 12.73 -14.06 10.44
CA GLY A 214 13.99 -13.87 9.72
C GLY A 214 13.89 -12.94 8.50
N LEU A 215 12.90 -12.05 8.48
CA LEU A 215 12.62 -11.13 7.37
C LEU A 215 13.18 -9.72 7.61
N GLN A 216 14.05 -9.54 8.62
CA GLN A 216 14.60 -8.23 8.99
C GLN A 216 15.36 -7.56 7.85
N GLU A 217 16.01 -8.34 6.98
CA GLU A 217 16.78 -7.87 5.82
C GLU A 217 15.88 -7.38 4.66
N LYS A 218 14.55 -7.53 4.78
CA LYS A 218 13.62 -7.08 3.75
C LYS A 218 13.14 -5.66 4.04
N PRO A 219 12.97 -4.81 3.02
CA PRO A 219 12.40 -3.48 3.20
C PRO A 219 10.93 -3.58 3.63
N LEU A 220 10.49 -2.59 4.42
CA LEU A 220 9.10 -2.36 4.78
C LEU A 220 8.64 -1.04 4.16
N TRP A 221 7.61 -1.09 3.32
CA TRP A 221 7.00 0.09 2.70
C TRP A 221 5.62 0.37 3.31
N ILE A 222 5.35 1.62 3.62
CA ILE A 222 4.00 2.07 4.03
C ILE A 222 3.26 2.53 2.78
N THR A 223 2.51 1.64 2.15
CA THR A 223 1.95 1.88 0.80
C THR A 223 0.71 2.78 0.82
N GLU A 224 0.10 2.96 1.97
CA GLU A 224 -1.04 3.86 2.17
C GLU A 224 -1.16 4.23 3.65
N TYR A 225 -1.29 5.53 3.95
CA TYR A 225 -1.70 6.05 5.26
C TYR A 225 -2.10 7.52 5.10
N GLY A 226 -2.81 8.09 6.07
CA GLY A 226 -3.23 9.48 6.04
C GLY A 226 -4.46 9.70 6.92
N ILE A 227 -5.17 10.80 6.67
CA ILE A 227 -6.38 11.16 7.42
C ILE A 227 -7.62 10.95 6.56
N LEU A 228 -8.45 9.99 6.97
CA LEU A 228 -9.75 9.67 6.37
C LEU A 228 -10.92 10.33 7.10
N MET A 229 -10.70 10.79 8.33
CA MET A 229 -11.74 11.45 9.13
C MET A 229 -12.05 12.85 8.56
N PRO A 230 -13.33 13.23 8.41
CA PRO A 230 -13.72 14.55 7.91
C PRO A 230 -13.24 15.70 8.81
N GLU A 231 -13.14 16.90 8.24
CA GLU A 231 -12.82 18.11 9.00
C GLU A 231 -13.83 18.37 10.13
N GLU A 232 -15.11 18.08 9.90
CA GLU A 232 -16.18 18.24 10.92
C GLU A 232 -15.98 17.34 12.13
N TYR A 233 -15.13 16.31 12.02
CA TYR A 233 -14.74 15.41 13.11
C TYR A 233 -13.45 15.86 13.81
N GLY A 234 -12.99 17.09 13.57
CA GLY A 234 -11.85 17.67 14.27
C GLY A 234 -10.51 17.52 13.55
N PHE A 235 -10.53 17.37 12.22
CA PHE A 235 -9.35 17.25 11.37
C PHE A 235 -9.22 18.41 10.37
N PRO A 236 -9.09 19.67 10.86
CA PRO A 236 -8.86 20.80 9.97
C PRO A 236 -7.48 20.68 9.30
N PRO A 237 -7.26 21.36 8.16
CA PRO A 237 -6.02 21.24 7.37
C PRO A 237 -4.74 21.43 8.19
N GLU A 238 -4.73 22.28 9.21
CA GLU A 238 -3.55 22.51 10.06
C GLU A 238 -3.21 21.29 10.94
N ARG A 239 -4.22 20.55 11.41
CA ARG A 239 -4.01 19.31 12.18
C ARG A 239 -3.46 18.21 11.26
N VAL A 240 -4.06 18.07 10.09
CA VAL A 240 -3.61 17.10 9.07
C VAL A 240 -2.19 17.41 8.60
N SER A 241 -1.86 18.68 8.39
CA SER A 241 -0.52 19.12 7.99
C SER A 241 0.53 18.84 9.07
N ARG A 242 0.20 19.03 10.35
CA ARG A 242 1.09 18.62 11.47
C ARG A 242 1.34 17.10 11.49
N PHE A 243 0.30 16.30 11.24
CA PHE A 243 0.44 14.85 11.16
C PHE A 243 1.29 14.42 9.94
N LEU A 244 1.08 15.05 8.79
CA LEU A 244 1.87 14.81 7.57
C LEU A 244 3.36 15.03 7.83
N VAL A 245 3.75 16.21 8.33
CA VAL A 245 5.15 16.53 8.64
C VAL A 245 5.69 15.60 9.71
N GLY A 246 4.97 15.43 10.83
CA GLY A 246 5.42 14.61 11.94
C GLY A 246 5.57 13.13 11.59
N SER A 247 4.75 12.60 10.67
CA SER A 247 4.87 11.22 10.20
C SER A 247 6.06 11.03 9.25
N PHE A 248 6.37 12.00 8.40
CA PHE A 248 7.58 11.94 7.57
C PHE A 248 8.85 11.99 8.43
N ASP A 249 8.90 12.88 9.43
CA ASP A 249 10.01 12.95 10.39
C ASP A 249 10.17 11.64 11.17
N LEU A 250 9.04 11.05 11.59
CA LEU A 250 9.00 9.74 12.23
C LEU A 250 9.60 8.67 11.32
N PHE A 251 9.13 8.53 10.08
CA PHE A 251 9.59 7.47 9.18
C PHE A 251 11.06 7.61 8.80
N GLN A 252 11.56 8.85 8.67
CA GLN A 252 12.98 9.11 8.41
C GLN A 252 13.88 8.78 9.61
N SER A 253 13.40 8.98 10.84
CA SER A 253 14.18 8.81 12.06
C SER A 253 14.10 7.43 12.68
N LEU A 254 13.02 6.67 12.46
CA LEU A 254 12.79 5.39 13.11
C LEU A 254 13.85 4.35 12.78
N ARG A 255 14.59 3.95 13.81
CA ARG A 255 15.63 2.92 13.78
C ARG A 255 15.52 1.99 14.99
N ASP A 256 15.93 0.74 14.80
CA ASP A 256 16.05 -0.24 15.88
C ASP A 256 17.04 -1.34 15.49
N GLU A 257 18.10 -1.53 16.26
CA GLU A 257 19.17 -2.50 15.96
C GLU A 257 18.68 -3.95 15.93
N THR A 258 17.57 -4.25 16.61
CA THR A 258 17.06 -5.63 16.74
C THR A 258 16.05 -5.98 15.66
N ILE A 259 15.23 -5.02 15.20
CA ILE A 259 14.12 -5.29 14.27
C ILE A 259 14.17 -4.48 12.97
N GLY A 260 15.06 -3.50 12.87
CA GLY A 260 15.27 -2.70 11.67
C GLY A 260 16.17 -3.38 10.65
N MET A 261 16.11 -2.92 9.39
CA MET A 261 16.87 -3.48 8.28
C MET A 261 18.37 -3.12 8.39
N PRO A 262 19.28 -4.07 8.68
CA PRO A 262 20.68 -3.76 8.96
C PRO A 262 21.41 -3.06 7.81
N GLU A 263 21.23 -3.53 6.58
CA GLU A 263 21.84 -2.92 5.38
C GLU A 263 21.40 -1.47 5.14
N ASP A 264 20.31 -1.06 5.78
CA ASP A 264 19.74 0.29 5.70
C ASP A 264 19.92 1.09 7.00
N GLY A 265 21.00 0.80 7.75
CA GLY A 265 21.31 1.45 9.02
C GLY A 265 20.24 1.22 10.08
N HIS A 266 19.62 0.04 10.06
CA HIS A 266 18.57 -0.38 10.98
C HIS A 266 17.28 0.47 10.90
N ARG A 267 16.99 1.11 9.77
CA ARG A 267 15.73 1.83 9.56
C ARG A 267 14.53 0.89 9.58
N LEU A 268 13.43 1.38 10.15
CA LEU A 268 12.17 0.63 10.22
C LEU A 268 11.29 0.82 8.98
N VAL A 269 11.47 1.87 8.20
CA VAL A 269 10.67 2.16 6.99
C VAL A 269 11.61 2.60 5.86
N GLN A 270 11.43 2.04 4.66
CA GLN A 270 12.27 2.36 3.49
C GLN A 270 11.58 3.28 2.49
N ARG A 271 10.25 3.16 2.35
CA ARG A 271 9.43 4.01 1.48
C ARG A 271 8.04 4.17 2.08
N TRP A 272 7.36 5.26 1.77
CA TRP A 272 5.97 5.49 2.15
C TRP A 272 5.21 6.29 1.08
N ASN A 273 3.88 6.19 1.10
CA ASN A 273 2.96 6.97 0.26
C ASN A 273 1.85 7.58 1.11
N TRP A 274 1.71 8.90 1.01
CA TRP A 274 0.62 9.65 1.62
C TRP A 274 -0.68 9.45 0.83
N TYR A 275 -1.76 9.14 1.54
CA TYR A 275 -3.11 9.10 1.03
C TYR A 275 -3.78 10.48 1.26
N SER A 276 -4.04 11.27 0.21
CA SER A 276 -3.89 10.93 -1.21
C SER A 276 -3.63 12.15 -2.09
N ALA A 277 -3.26 11.93 -3.36
CA ALA A 277 -3.28 13.01 -4.35
C ALA A 277 -4.68 13.64 -4.43
N ARG A 278 -5.72 12.80 -4.57
CA ARG A 278 -7.13 13.17 -4.42
C ARG A 278 -8.02 11.93 -4.25
N ASP A 279 -8.92 11.94 -3.27
CA ASP A 279 -10.12 11.10 -3.21
C ASP A 279 -11.33 11.94 -2.78
N SER A 280 -12.39 11.94 -3.58
CA SER A 280 -13.63 12.64 -3.26
C SER A 280 -14.39 12.03 -2.08
N ARG A 281 -14.10 10.77 -1.71
CA ARG A 281 -14.75 10.08 -0.58
C ARG A 281 -14.09 10.40 0.76
N TYR A 282 -12.80 10.69 0.74
CA TYR A 282 -11.98 10.98 1.92
C TYR A 282 -11.11 12.21 1.64
N PRO A 283 -11.72 13.40 1.50
CA PRO A 283 -11.02 14.56 0.95
C PRO A 283 -10.03 15.22 1.93
N THR A 284 -10.10 14.90 3.22
CA THR A 284 -9.37 15.59 4.28
C THR A 284 -7.85 15.58 4.08
N GLY A 285 -7.30 14.46 3.61
CA GLY A 285 -5.87 14.31 3.32
C GLY A 285 -5.46 14.64 1.89
N ASN A 286 -6.34 15.20 1.05
CA ASN A 286 -6.03 15.42 -0.36
C ASN A 286 -4.93 16.46 -0.55
N LEU A 287 -3.96 16.15 -1.41
CA LEU A 287 -2.92 17.11 -1.83
C LEU A 287 -3.44 18.07 -2.91
N PHE A 288 -4.42 17.64 -3.70
CA PHE A 288 -5.05 18.44 -4.74
C PHE A 288 -6.57 18.51 -4.58
N ASP A 289 -7.14 19.65 -4.98
CA ASP A 289 -8.58 19.88 -4.97
C ASP A 289 -9.28 19.27 -6.20
N ASN A 290 -10.57 19.57 -6.37
CA ASN A 290 -11.37 19.07 -7.47
C ASN A 290 -11.05 19.69 -8.84
N TRP A 291 -10.12 20.65 -8.90
CA TRP A 291 -9.66 21.33 -10.11
C TRP A 291 -8.21 20.96 -10.45
N GLY A 292 -7.56 20.15 -9.61
CA GLY A 292 -6.16 19.74 -9.79
C GLY A 292 -5.17 20.74 -9.20
N GLU A 293 -5.64 21.72 -8.43
CA GLU A 293 -4.83 22.73 -7.76
C GLU A 293 -4.46 22.28 -6.35
N SER A 294 -3.34 22.78 -5.82
CA SER A 294 -2.83 22.39 -4.51
C SER A 294 -3.78 22.80 -3.38
N THR A 295 -3.96 21.93 -2.38
CA THR A 295 -4.66 22.24 -1.12
C THR A 295 -3.66 22.75 -0.07
N PRO A 296 -4.11 23.26 1.11
CA PRO A 296 -3.19 23.59 2.20
C PRO A 296 -2.31 22.41 2.68
N VAL A 297 -2.85 21.18 2.62
CA VAL A 297 -2.10 19.96 2.94
C VAL A 297 -1.09 19.65 1.83
N GLY A 298 -1.49 19.85 0.56
CA GLY A 298 -0.60 19.81 -0.60
C GLY A 298 0.58 20.76 -0.47
N ASP A 299 0.30 22.03 -0.17
CA ASP A 299 1.32 23.07 0.00
C ASP A 299 2.34 22.69 1.07
N THR A 300 1.86 22.16 2.22
CA THR A 300 2.72 21.62 3.28
C THR A 300 3.60 20.47 2.78
N TYR A 301 3.03 19.54 2.00
CA TYR A 301 3.79 18.43 1.41
C TYR A 301 4.93 18.96 0.52
N TRP A 302 4.63 19.89 -0.38
CA TRP A 302 5.63 20.44 -1.31
C TRP A 302 6.70 21.23 -0.59
N GLU A 303 6.33 22.01 0.43
CA GLU A 303 7.28 22.70 1.31
C GLU A 303 8.21 21.74 2.03
N TYR A 304 7.69 20.62 2.53
CA TYR A 304 8.51 19.59 3.16
C TYR A 304 9.53 18.98 2.19
N LEU A 305 9.09 18.65 0.97
CA LEU A 305 9.99 18.14 -0.06
C LEU A 305 11.08 19.15 -0.44
N ARG A 306 10.75 20.44 -0.55
CA ARG A 306 11.74 21.49 -0.82
C ARG A 306 12.77 21.66 0.29
N ALA A 307 12.35 21.46 1.54
CA ALA A 307 13.21 21.62 2.70
C ALA A 307 14.12 20.41 2.95
N THR A 308 13.81 19.26 2.38
CA THR A 308 14.57 18.02 2.54
C THR A 308 15.60 17.91 1.39
N PRO A 309 16.91 17.93 1.69
CA PRO A 309 17.96 17.97 0.67
C PRO A 309 18.10 16.71 -0.17
#